data_AF-A0A6I1NRQ5-F1
#
_entry.id   AF-A0A6I1NRQ5-F1
#
_cell.length_a   1.000
_cell.length_b   1.000
_cell.length_c   1.000
_cell.angle_alpha   90.00
_cell.angle_beta   90.00
_cell.angle_gamma   90.00
#
_symmetry.space_group_name_H-M   'P 1'
#
loop_
_entity.id
_entity.type
_entity.pdbx_description
1 polymer ?
#
loop_
_entity_poly.entity_id
_entity_poly.type
_entity_poly.pdbx_seq_one_letter_code
_entity_poly.pdbx_strand_id
1 'polypeptide(L)'
;TRFIELAGEVNSNMPDWVVAKVAAALNTRKKAINGSRVLVLGIAYKKNVDDMRESPSVFLMEKLRDLGAEVSYSDPHVPVFPKMREHHFELSSVALTTESIAGYDCVLLATDHDKFDYELIKAQAKLIVDSRGKYLQPADHIVKA
;
A
#
# COMPACT_ATOMS: atom_id res chain seq x y z
N THR A 1 -27.37 -0.08 17.34
CA THR A 1 -27.68 1.35 17.17
C THR A 1 -27.14 1.80 15.83
N ARG A 2 -27.93 2.56 15.06
CA ARG A 2 -27.66 3.03 13.68
C ARG A 2 -26.29 3.74 13.48
N PHE A 3 -25.63 4.14 14.57
CA PHE A 3 -24.27 4.69 14.58
C PHE A 3 -23.16 3.63 14.44
N ILE A 4 -23.34 2.41 14.97
CA ILE A 4 -22.32 1.34 14.87
C ILE A 4 -22.27 0.79 13.44
N GLU A 5 -23.43 0.67 12.79
CA GLU A 5 -23.55 0.24 11.39
C GLU A 5 -22.97 1.28 10.43
N LEU A 6 -23.24 2.57 10.64
CA LEU A 6 -22.70 3.65 9.80
C LEU A 6 -21.18 3.79 9.96
N ALA A 7 -20.65 3.62 11.18
CA ALA A 7 -19.21 3.59 11.41
C ALA A 7 -18.55 2.37 10.76
N GLY A 8 -19.27 1.23 10.71
CA GLY A 8 -18.89 0.05 9.95
C GLY A 8 -18.83 0.31 8.44
N GLU A 9 -19.86 0.93 7.86
CA GLU A 9 -19.90 1.29 6.42
C GLU A 9 -18.79 2.26 6.02
N VAL A 10 -18.47 3.25 6.86
CA VAL A 10 -17.35 4.17 6.59
C VAL A 10 -16.01 3.42 6.58
N ASN A 11 -15.79 2.51 7.53
CA ASN A 11 -14.54 1.73 7.59
C ASN A 11 -14.41 0.71 6.45
N SER A 12 -15.51 0.07 6.03
CA SER A 12 -15.50 -0.89 4.92
C SER A 12 -15.12 -0.24 3.58
N ASN A 13 -15.32 1.08 3.42
CA ASN A 13 -15.00 1.82 2.19
C ASN A 13 -13.60 2.45 2.18
N MET A 14 -12.83 2.36 3.27
CA MET A 14 -11.49 2.95 3.34
C MET A 14 -10.51 2.36 2.30
N PRO A 15 -10.49 1.03 2.04
CA PRO A 15 -9.62 0.48 1.00
C PRO A 15 -9.94 1.02 -0.39
N ASP A 16 -11.23 1.14 -0.74
CA ASP A 16 -11.67 1.71 -2.02
C ASP A 16 -11.21 3.15 -2.20
N TRP A 17 -11.29 3.94 -1.13
CA TRP A 17 -10.85 5.33 -1.16
C TRP A 17 -9.34 5.47 -1.37
N VAL A 18 -8.53 4.63 -0.71
CA VAL A 18 -7.07 4.60 -0.91
C VAL A 18 -6.73 4.17 -2.34
N VAL A 19 -7.42 3.16 -2.89
CA VAL A 19 -7.21 2.71 -4.28
C VAL A 19 -7.59 3.83 -5.27
N ALA A 20 -8.70 4.54 -5.04
CA ALA A 20 -9.07 5.69 -5.85
C ALA A 20 -8.01 6.80 -5.79
N LYS A 21 -7.39 7.03 -4.62
CA LYS A 21 -6.25 7.96 -4.48
C LYS A 21 -5.03 7.51 -5.26
N VAL A 22 -4.68 6.23 -5.25
CA VAL A 22 -3.59 5.67 -6.07
C VAL A 22 -3.86 5.88 -7.55
N ALA A 23 -5.07 5.54 -8.02
CA ALA A 23 -5.46 5.74 -9.41
C ALA A 23 -5.38 7.21 -9.83
N ALA A 24 -5.91 8.12 -9.00
CA ALA A 24 -5.85 9.56 -9.25
C ALA A 24 -4.41 10.08 -9.30
N ALA A 25 -3.56 9.64 -8.35
CA ALA A 25 -2.16 10.06 -8.25
C ALA A 25 -1.30 9.56 -9.42
N LEU A 26 -1.57 8.36 -9.94
CA LEU A 26 -0.95 7.88 -11.18
C LEU A 26 -1.44 8.69 -12.40
N ASN A 27 -2.73 9.01 -12.43
CA ASN A 27 -3.34 9.74 -13.55
C ASN A 27 -2.82 11.19 -13.67
N THR A 28 -2.51 11.87 -12.56
CA THR A 28 -1.85 13.21 -12.62
C THR A 28 -0.49 13.15 -13.30
N ARG A 29 0.14 11.97 -13.34
CA ARG A 29 1.40 11.69 -14.02
C ARG A 29 1.20 11.02 -15.39
N LYS A 30 -0.02 11.09 -15.94
CA LYS A 30 -0.41 10.49 -17.23
C LYS A 30 -0.15 8.99 -17.29
N LYS A 31 -0.26 8.31 -16.15
CA LYS A 31 -0.08 6.87 -16.05
C LYS A 31 -1.36 6.20 -15.61
N ALA A 32 -1.77 5.15 -16.32
CA ALA A 32 -2.93 4.34 -15.95
C ALA A 32 -2.56 3.39 -14.80
N ILE A 33 -3.53 3.08 -13.94
CA ILE A 33 -3.33 2.05 -12.90
C ILE A 33 -3.10 0.66 -13.48
N ASN A 34 -3.79 0.34 -14.57
CA ASN A 34 -3.59 -0.89 -15.33
C ASN A 34 -2.18 -0.90 -15.94
N GLY A 35 -1.39 -1.93 -15.64
CA GLY A 35 0.01 -2.07 -16.05
C GLY A 35 1.00 -1.21 -15.24
N SER A 36 0.54 -0.49 -14.21
CA SER A 36 1.46 0.19 -13.28
C SER A 36 2.00 -0.78 -12.25
N ARG A 37 3.30 -0.64 -11.96
CA ARG A 37 3.96 -1.38 -10.87
C ARG A 37 3.73 -0.65 -9.55
N VAL A 38 3.02 -1.30 -8.62
CA VAL A 38 2.68 -0.73 -7.31
C VAL A 38 3.35 -1.55 -6.20
N LEU A 39 4.15 -0.88 -5.38
CA LEU A 39 4.76 -1.47 -4.18
C LEU A 39 3.94 -1.09 -2.95
N VAL A 40 3.38 -2.09 -2.25
CA VAL A 40 2.67 -1.89 -0.98
C VAL A 40 3.63 -2.10 0.19
N LEU A 41 3.81 -1.05 1.00
CA LEU A 41 4.63 -1.10 2.20
C LEU A 41 3.78 -1.48 3.42
N GLY A 42 4.09 -2.63 3.99
CA GLY A 42 3.44 -3.17 5.17
C GLY A 42 2.12 -3.86 4.84
N ILE A 43 2.12 -5.18 5.00
CA ILE A 43 0.93 -6.03 4.82
C ILE A 43 0.42 -6.60 6.14
N ALA A 44 1.16 -6.42 7.24
CA ALA A 44 0.66 -6.68 8.58
C ALA A 44 -0.54 -5.79 8.94
N TYR A 45 -1.45 -6.34 9.74
CA TYR A 45 -2.64 -5.67 10.29
C TYR A 45 -2.26 -4.49 11.20
N LYS A 46 -1.13 -4.59 11.89
CA LYS A 46 -0.62 -3.57 12.81
C LYS A 46 0.86 -3.32 12.59
N LYS A 47 1.26 -2.12 13.01
CA LYS A 47 2.65 -1.71 13.08
C LYS A 47 3.47 -2.70 13.93
N ASN A 48 4.65 -3.07 13.41
CA ASN A 48 5.69 -3.87 14.06
C ASN A 48 5.29 -5.29 14.50
N VAL A 49 4.22 -5.86 13.95
CA VAL A 49 3.82 -7.25 14.17
C VAL A 49 3.73 -8.01 12.85
N ASP A 50 3.66 -9.32 12.92
CA ASP A 50 3.51 -10.24 11.78
C ASP A 50 2.06 -10.73 11.60
N ASP A 51 1.12 -10.26 12.43
CA ASP A 51 -0.29 -10.66 12.32
C ASP A 51 -0.93 -10.04 11.07
N MET A 52 -1.45 -10.90 10.20
CA MET A 52 -2.12 -10.52 8.96
C MET A 52 -3.61 -10.88 8.93
N ARG A 53 -4.14 -11.47 10.01
CA ARG A 53 -5.56 -11.83 10.07
C ARG A 53 -6.38 -10.55 9.94
N GLU A 54 -7.18 -10.46 8.88
CA GLU A 54 -8.02 -9.30 8.56
C GLU A 54 -7.24 -8.02 8.21
N SER A 55 -6.02 -8.15 7.66
CA SER A 55 -5.24 -6.98 7.25
C SER A 55 -5.92 -6.19 6.11
N PRO A 56 -6.20 -4.88 6.29
CA PRO A 56 -6.77 -4.04 5.23
C PRO A 56 -5.85 -3.92 4.02
N SER A 57 -4.54 -4.11 4.21
CA SER A 57 -3.54 -4.10 3.12
C SER A 57 -3.75 -5.22 2.11
N VAL A 58 -4.28 -6.37 2.54
CA VAL A 58 -4.56 -7.49 1.62
C VAL A 58 -5.68 -7.11 0.65
N PHE A 59 -6.76 -6.51 1.16
CA PHE A 59 -7.85 -6.00 0.31
C PHE A 59 -7.39 -4.90 -0.65
N LEU A 60 -6.48 -4.02 -0.22
CA LEU A 60 -5.85 -3.02 -1.09
C LEU A 60 -5.12 -3.69 -2.25
N MET A 61 -4.29 -4.70 -1.96
CA MET A 61 -3.55 -5.44 -2.98
C MET A 61 -4.48 -6.13 -3.99
N GLU A 62 -5.58 -6.71 -3.53
CA GLU A 62 -6.57 -7.35 -4.41
C GLU A 62 -7.25 -6.35 -5.33
N LYS A 63 -7.77 -5.25 -4.79
CA LYS A 63 -8.42 -4.21 -5.59
C LYS A 63 -7.45 -3.59 -6.61
N LEU A 64 -6.19 -3.37 -6.23
CA LEU A 64 -5.16 -2.90 -7.17
C LEU A 64 -4.93 -3.91 -8.31
N ARG A 65 -4.83 -5.20 -7.97
CA ARG A 65 -4.68 -6.29 -8.95
C ARG A 65 -5.91 -6.39 -9.88
N ASP A 66 -7.12 -6.25 -9.35
CA ASP A 66 -8.36 -6.31 -10.13
C ASP A 66 -8.47 -5.14 -11.13
N LEU A 67 -7.86 -4.00 -10.81
CA LEU A 67 -7.69 -2.86 -11.73
C LEU A 67 -6.55 -3.05 -12.74
N GLY A 68 -5.84 -4.19 -12.68
CA GLY A 68 -4.75 -4.55 -13.59
C GLY A 68 -3.38 -4.03 -13.17
N ALA A 69 -3.18 -3.60 -11.93
CA ALA A 69 -1.87 -3.20 -11.45
C ALA A 69 -0.97 -4.42 -11.18
N GLU A 70 0.33 -4.27 -11.42
CA GLU A 70 1.36 -5.24 -11.03
C GLU A 70 1.77 -4.97 -9.58
N VAL A 71 1.18 -5.73 -8.65
CA VAL A 71 1.36 -5.50 -7.22
C VAL A 71 2.53 -6.31 -6.66
N SER A 72 3.41 -5.64 -5.94
CA SER A 72 4.42 -6.23 -5.07
C SER A 72 4.24 -5.69 -3.66
N TYR A 73 4.82 -6.35 -2.66
CA TYR A 73 4.80 -5.85 -1.30
C TYR A 73 6.19 -5.90 -0.65
N SER A 74 6.38 -5.08 0.37
CA SER A 74 7.53 -5.15 1.27
C SER A 74 7.04 -5.06 2.72
N ASP A 75 7.38 -6.06 3.52
CA ASP A 75 7.08 -6.09 4.95
C ASP A 75 8.25 -6.70 5.74
N PRO A 76 8.85 -5.98 6.70
CA PRO A 76 9.99 -6.46 7.49
C PRO A 76 9.63 -7.59 8.47
N HIS A 77 8.34 -7.84 8.70
CA HIS A 77 7.80 -8.84 9.62
C HIS A 77 7.14 -10.01 8.87
N VAL A 78 6.80 -9.84 7.59
CA VAL A 78 6.17 -10.89 6.77
C VAL A 78 7.03 -11.19 5.52
N PRO A 79 8.02 -12.09 5.61
CA PRO A 79 8.93 -12.36 4.49
C PRO A 79 8.26 -13.08 3.31
N VAL A 80 7.23 -13.89 3.56
CA VAL A 80 6.48 -14.64 2.55
C VAL A 80 4.99 -14.47 2.81
N PHE A 81 4.22 -14.23 1.76
CA PHE A 81 2.78 -14.07 1.89
C PHE A 81 2.18 -15.39 2.42
N PRO A 82 1.48 -15.39 3.56
CA PRO A 82 0.95 -16.62 4.14
C PRO A 82 -0.19 -17.17 3.28
N LYS A 83 -0.35 -18.49 3.28
CA LYS A 83 -1.51 -19.12 2.64
C LYS A 83 -2.79 -18.71 3.37
N MET A 84 -3.61 -17.90 2.72
CA MET A 84 -4.95 -17.55 3.21
C MET A 84 -6.01 -18.33 2.43
N ARG A 85 -7.15 -18.61 3.07
CA ARG A 85 -8.25 -19.34 2.43
C ARG A 85 -8.95 -18.50 1.36
N GLU A 86 -9.10 -17.21 1.62
CA GLU A 86 -9.89 -16.29 0.80
C GLU A 86 -9.01 -15.48 -0.18
N HIS A 87 -7.76 -15.22 0.20
CA HIS A 87 -6.83 -14.38 -0.57
C HIS A 87 -5.63 -15.18 -1.06
N HIS A 88 -5.37 -15.13 -2.36
CA HIS A 88 -4.26 -15.87 -2.97
C HIS A 88 -3.26 -14.91 -3.61
N PHE A 89 -2.04 -14.92 -3.07
CA PHE A 89 -0.86 -14.26 -3.64
C PHE A 89 0.34 -15.20 -3.50
N GLU A 90 1.06 -15.43 -4.60
CA GLU A 90 2.35 -16.11 -4.60
C GLU A 90 3.46 -15.05 -4.62
N LEU A 91 3.57 -14.30 -3.53
CA LEU A 91 4.50 -13.17 -3.41
C LEU A 91 5.42 -13.34 -2.20
N SER A 92 6.64 -12.84 -2.34
CA SER A 92 7.61 -12.67 -1.26
C SER A 92 7.88 -11.18 -1.03
N SER A 93 8.23 -10.82 0.20
CA SER A 93 8.58 -9.45 0.54
C SER A 93 9.80 -8.99 -0.28
N VAL A 94 9.63 -7.89 -0.99
CA VAL A 94 10.71 -7.24 -1.74
C VAL A 94 11.63 -6.52 -0.77
N ALA A 95 12.95 -6.67 -0.95
CA ALA A 95 13.92 -5.89 -0.19
C ALA A 95 13.89 -4.43 -0.65
N LEU A 96 13.85 -3.48 0.30
CA LEU A 96 13.88 -2.06 0.01
C LEU A 96 15.31 -1.59 -0.26
N THR A 97 15.66 -1.46 -1.54
CA THR A 97 16.91 -0.87 -2.01
C THR A 97 16.60 0.31 -2.92
N THR A 98 17.61 1.12 -3.24
CA THR A 98 17.50 2.22 -4.19
C THR A 98 16.88 1.77 -5.52
N GLU A 99 17.36 0.65 -6.05
CA GLU A 99 16.95 0.11 -7.34
C GLU A 99 15.55 -0.48 -7.29
N SER A 100 15.22 -1.22 -6.22
CA SER A 100 13.90 -1.83 -6.10
C SER A 100 12.82 -0.77 -5.99
N ILE A 101 13.00 0.24 -5.14
CA ILE A 101 12.03 1.33 -4.93
C ILE A 101 11.85 2.14 -6.22
N ALA A 102 12.94 2.52 -6.89
CA ALA A 102 12.89 3.29 -8.14
C ALA A 102 12.25 2.51 -9.30
N GLY A 103 12.20 1.18 -9.23
CA GLY A 103 11.55 0.31 -10.20
C GLY A 103 10.03 0.45 -10.25
N TYR A 104 9.40 0.89 -9.16
CA TYR A 104 7.94 1.04 -9.06
C TYR A 104 7.46 2.40 -9.55
N ASP A 105 6.19 2.43 -9.94
CA ASP A 105 5.51 3.63 -10.41
C ASP A 105 4.78 4.35 -9.27
N CYS A 106 4.32 3.59 -8.30
CA CYS A 106 3.72 4.09 -7.07
C CYS A 106 4.15 3.22 -5.88
N VAL A 107 4.48 3.86 -4.78
CA VAL A 107 4.71 3.23 -3.48
C VAL A 107 3.54 3.60 -2.56
N LEU A 108 2.76 2.61 -2.14
CA LEU A 108 1.64 2.80 -1.23
C LEU A 108 2.08 2.44 0.19
N LEU A 109 2.11 3.42 1.09
CA LEU A 109 2.37 3.17 2.51
C LEU A 109 1.06 2.77 3.19
N ALA A 110 0.89 1.47 3.46
CA ALA A 110 -0.30 0.91 4.08
C ALA A 110 -0.11 0.66 5.59
N THR A 111 1.10 0.33 6.05
CA THR A 111 1.43 0.21 7.48
C THR A 111 2.78 0.86 7.77
N ASP A 112 2.86 1.70 8.81
CA ASP A 112 4.03 2.51 9.16
C ASP A 112 5.03 1.79 10.09
N HIS A 113 5.59 0.65 9.65
CA HIS A 113 6.61 -0.08 10.42
C HIS A 113 7.84 0.79 10.74
N ASP A 114 8.40 0.68 11.95
CA ASP A 114 9.57 1.48 12.34
C ASP A 114 10.86 1.03 11.64
N LYS A 115 10.88 -0.19 11.11
CA LYS A 115 12.01 -0.75 10.37
C LYS A 115 12.16 -0.19 8.95
N PHE A 116 11.20 0.59 8.46
CA PHE A 116 11.33 1.22 7.15
C PHE A 116 12.24 2.45 7.21
N ASP A 117 13.15 2.55 6.24
CA ASP A 117 13.91 3.77 5.99
C ASP A 117 13.06 4.72 5.13
N TYR A 118 12.31 5.59 5.81
CA TYR A 118 11.41 6.55 5.17
C TYR A 118 12.14 7.60 4.34
N GLU A 119 13.38 7.95 4.68
CA GLU A 119 14.15 8.92 3.91
C GLU A 119 14.63 8.28 2.60
N LEU A 120 15.08 7.02 2.64
CA LEU A 120 15.41 6.27 1.43
C LEU A 120 14.17 6.11 0.52
N ILE A 121 13.02 5.71 1.09
CA ILE A 121 11.78 5.56 0.33
C ILE A 121 11.38 6.89 -0.31
N LYS A 122 11.39 7.98 0.46
CA LYS A 122 11.09 9.32 -0.03
C LYS A 122 12.02 9.76 -1.14
N ALA A 123 13.31 9.46 -1.04
CA ALA A 123 14.30 9.87 -2.02
C ALA A 123 14.17 9.11 -3.35
N GLN A 124 13.78 7.83 -3.31
CA GLN A 124 13.84 6.93 -4.48
C GLN A 124 12.48 6.66 -5.14
N ALA A 125 11.38 6.83 -4.41
CA ALA A 125 10.05 6.57 -4.96
C ALA A 125 9.65 7.65 -5.98
N LYS A 126 9.14 7.22 -7.14
CA LYS A 126 8.61 8.14 -8.15
C LYS A 126 7.33 8.85 -7.69
N LEU A 127 6.50 8.13 -6.93
CA LEU A 127 5.24 8.59 -6.36
C LEU A 127 4.98 7.78 -5.08
N ILE A 128 4.52 8.47 -4.03
CA ILE A 128 4.13 7.90 -2.76
C ILE A 128 2.68 8.24 -2.49
N VAL A 129 1.88 7.24 -2.12
CA VAL A 129 0.57 7.46 -1.51
C VAL A 129 0.67 7.05 -0.05
N ASP A 130 0.44 8.00 0.85
CA ASP A 130 0.57 7.82 2.29
C ASP A 130 -0.80 7.77 2.95
N SER A 131 -1.24 6.58 3.35
CA SER A 131 -2.51 6.39 4.07
C SER A 131 -2.37 6.45 5.60
N ARG A 132 -1.14 6.67 6.10
CA ARG A 132 -0.79 6.64 7.53
C ARG A 132 -0.40 8.00 8.07
N GLY A 133 -0.19 8.99 7.19
CA GLY A 133 0.23 10.33 7.57
C GLY A 133 1.66 10.39 8.10
N LYS A 134 2.53 9.47 7.67
CA LYS A 134 3.93 9.41 8.08
C LYS A 134 4.76 10.55 7.49
N TYR A 135 4.47 10.96 6.26
CA TYR A 135 5.13 12.07 5.58
C TYR A 135 4.39 13.39 5.83
N LEU A 136 4.84 14.12 6.85
CA LEU A 136 4.20 15.37 7.26
C LEU A 136 4.45 16.52 6.28
N GLN A 137 5.71 16.65 5.84
CA GLN A 137 6.14 17.70 4.93
C GLN A 137 5.59 17.46 3.51
N PRO A 138 5.04 18.48 2.86
CA PRO A 138 4.58 18.36 1.47
C PRO A 138 5.77 18.11 0.53
N ALA A 139 5.53 17.28 -0.49
CA ALA A 139 6.43 17.06 -1.60
C ALA A 139 5.62 16.70 -2.85
N ASP A 140 6.09 17.09 -4.04
CA ASP A 140 5.35 16.96 -5.31
C ASP A 140 5.02 15.50 -5.69
N HIS A 141 5.77 14.55 -5.14
CA HIS A 141 5.57 13.11 -5.33
C HIS A 141 4.94 12.40 -4.14
N ILE A 142 4.40 13.12 -3.16
CA ILE A 142 3.71 12.53 -2.01
C ILE A 142 2.25 12.98 -2.00
N VAL A 143 1.35 12.01 -2.10
CA VAL A 143 -0.10 12.20 -2.02
C VAL A 143 -0.60 11.64 -0.70
N LYS A 144 -1.32 12.46 0.06
CA LYS A 144 -1.99 12.00 1.29
C LYS A 144 -3.30 11.32 0.93
N ALA A 145 -3.41 10.06 1.33
CA ALA A 145 -4.67 9.36 1.47
C ALA A 145 -5.07 9.50 2.94
#